data_AF-A0A0M9W9V8-F1
#
_entry.id   AF-A0A0M9W9V8-F1
#
_cell.length_a   1.000
_cell.length_b   1.000
_cell.length_c   1.000
_cell.angle_alpha   90.00
_cell.angle_beta   90.00
_cell.angle_gamma   90.00
#
_symmetry.space_group_name_H-M   'P 1'
#
loop_
_entity.id
_entity.type
_entity.pdbx_description
1 polymer ?
#
loop_
_entity_poly.entity_id
_entity_poly.type
_entity_poly.pdbx_seq_one_letter_code
_entity_poly.pdbx_strand_id
1 'polypeptide(L)'
;MSLMAMRNSPLGSLTARLFKPVSISNQYIRSLHKNAPPPVPSPTPFVPDVQTFLTLIGREMSKQASKIPSWEELFTLNSNQLRQAGIEPARQRRYLIRKREKFRNGLYGPGGDLETVVDGVAQLRVVEVPLNARGLTQQAAVQTSSATLSPGMVKAIVNLAPDVTTYQYGKKQLVKKFAHMKIHRGCQPMGPFLQPLKGSNGTAATISVQEGMWEDKRGQKVDGGERRRREVQNKKRLDERKKA
;
A
#
# COMPACT_ATOMS: atom_id res chain seq x y z
N MET A 1 -9.36 77.95 -50.15
CA MET A 1 -7.96 78.45 -49.98
C MET A 1 -7.19 77.32 -49.30
N SER A 2 -6.68 76.33 -50.05
CA SER A 2 -5.39 76.35 -50.76
C SER A 2 -4.24 76.83 -49.87
N LEU A 3 -3.41 75.89 -49.40
CA LEU A 3 -1.97 75.87 -49.68
C LEU A 3 -1.41 74.48 -49.38
N MET A 4 -0.82 73.91 -50.42
CA MET A 4 -0.07 72.67 -50.47
C MET A 4 1.36 72.85 -49.92
N ALA A 5 2.03 71.70 -49.78
CA ALA A 5 3.43 71.45 -50.12
C ALA A 5 4.51 71.95 -49.13
N MET A 6 5.65 71.30 -48.94
CA MET A 6 6.23 70.02 -49.41
C MET A 6 7.36 69.64 -48.43
N ARG A 7 7.62 68.32 -48.33
CA ARG A 7 8.92 67.63 -48.19
C ARG A 7 10.00 68.22 -47.28
N ASN A 8 10.50 67.39 -46.37
CA ASN A 8 11.80 66.76 -46.60
C ASN A 8 12.06 65.62 -45.60
N SER A 9 12.41 64.46 -46.14
CA SER A 9 13.20 63.44 -45.46
C SER A 9 14.67 63.65 -45.84
N PRO A 10 15.61 63.35 -44.95
CA PRO A 10 16.82 62.72 -45.42
C PRO A 10 17.16 61.44 -44.64
N LEU A 11 17.83 60.57 -45.40
CA LEU A 11 18.32 59.25 -45.09
C LEU A 11 19.31 59.24 -43.91
N GLY A 12 19.32 58.13 -43.16
CA GLY A 12 20.40 57.85 -42.22
C GLY A 12 20.35 56.43 -41.65
N SER A 13 21.21 55.55 -42.16
CA SER A 13 21.80 54.38 -41.50
C SER A 13 20.85 53.26 -41.05
N LEU A 14 20.66 52.21 -41.86
CA LEU A 14 21.44 50.97 -41.81
C LEU A 14 21.73 50.40 -40.39
N THR A 15 21.13 49.23 -40.18
CA THR A 15 21.67 48.05 -39.51
C THR A 15 22.20 48.20 -38.07
N ALA A 16 21.41 47.70 -37.13
CA ALA A 16 21.92 46.70 -36.20
C ALA A 16 20.76 45.78 -35.78
N ARG A 17 20.67 44.60 -36.42
CA ARG A 17 20.05 43.46 -35.74
C ARG A 17 20.86 43.29 -34.47
N LEU A 18 20.27 43.64 -33.33
CA LEU A 18 20.83 43.33 -32.04
C LEU A 18 20.97 41.82 -31.98
N PHE A 19 22.19 41.32 -32.20
CA PHE A 19 22.57 39.98 -31.85
C PHE A 19 22.31 39.87 -30.35
N LYS A 20 21.24 39.18 -29.97
CA LYS A 20 21.07 38.74 -28.59
C LYS A 20 22.31 37.92 -28.26
N PRO A 21 23.12 38.30 -27.26
CA PRO A 21 24.23 37.45 -26.87
C PRO A 21 23.63 36.11 -26.43
N VAL A 22 24.00 35.04 -27.13
CA VAL A 22 23.73 33.69 -26.66
C VAL A 22 24.56 33.55 -25.38
N SER A 23 23.91 33.79 -24.25
CA SER A 23 24.51 33.52 -22.95
C SER A 23 24.67 32.01 -22.86
N ILE A 24 25.88 31.53 -23.15
CA ILE A 24 26.29 30.16 -22.87
C ILE A 24 26.46 30.10 -21.34
N SER A 25 25.35 30.01 -20.61
CA SER A 25 25.41 29.62 -19.21
C SER A 25 25.90 28.18 -19.20
N ASN A 26 27.12 27.93 -18.74
CA ASN A 26 27.59 26.58 -18.44
C ASN A 26 26.68 26.03 -17.33
N GLN A 27 25.66 25.28 -17.74
CA GLN A 27 24.86 24.50 -16.82
C GLN A 27 25.73 23.35 -16.33
N TYR A 28 26.35 23.53 -15.18
CA TYR A 28 27.00 22.43 -14.47
C TYR A 28 25.90 21.47 -14.01
N ILE A 29 25.56 20.50 -14.87
CA ILE A 29 24.70 19.38 -14.53
C ILE A 29 25.52 18.52 -13.59
N ARG A 30 25.32 18.70 -12.27
CA ARG A 30 25.82 17.74 -11.29
C ARG A 30 25.16 16.40 -11.59
N SER A 31 25.93 15.44 -12.09
CA SER A 31 25.52 14.04 -12.17
C SER A 31 25.32 13.55 -10.73
N LEU A 32 24.07 13.54 -10.26
CA LEU A 32 23.74 12.86 -9.01
C LEU A 32 24.17 11.39 -9.15
N HIS A 33 24.85 10.92 -8.11
CA HIS A 33 25.51 9.62 -7.89
C HIS A 33 24.96 8.45 -8.73
N LYS A 34 25.84 7.50 -9.09
CA LYS A 34 25.51 6.26 -9.81
C LYS A 34 24.17 5.69 -9.33
N ASN A 35 23.13 5.83 -10.16
CA ASN A 35 21.80 5.27 -9.89
C ASN A 35 21.88 3.76 -10.10
N ALA A 36 22.36 3.02 -9.08
CA ALA A 36 22.20 1.57 -9.08
C ALA A 36 20.70 1.26 -9.13
N PRO A 37 20.25 0.32 -9.99
CA PRO A 37 18.86 -0.06 -10.03
C PRO A 37 18.44 -0.55 -8.64
N PRO A 38 17.27 -0.12 -8.13
CA PRO A 38 16.82 -0.54 -6.82
C PRO A 38 16.66 -2.06 -6.77
N PRO A 39 17.12 -2.73 -5.70
CA PRO A 39 17.08 -4.18 -5.62
C PRO A 39 15.63 -4.70 -5.73
N VAL A 40 15.50 -5.87 -6.34
CA VAL A 40 14.22 -6.58 -6.40
C VAL A 40 14.04 -7.33 -5.07
N PRO A 41 12.95 -7.10 -4.33
CA PRO A 41 12.70 -7.81 -3.08
C PRO A 41 12.27 -9.25 -3.38
N SER A 42 12.68 -10.19 -2.54
CA SER A 42 12.20 -11.58 -2.63
C SER A 42 10.70 -11.66 -2.33
N PRO A 43 9.95 -12.56 -2.98
CA PRO A 43 8.54 -12.77 -2.68
C PRO A 43 8.35 -13.23 -1.23
N THR A 44 7.27 -12.79 -0.59
CA THR A 44 6.92 -13.22 0.77
C THR A 44 5.99 -14.43 0.71
N PRO A 45 5.95 -15.29 1.75
CA PRO A 45 5.01 -16.43 1.76
C PRO A 45 3.55 -16.02 1.57
N PHE A 46 3.20 -14.82 2.07
CA PHE A 46 1.87 -14.25 1.88
C PHE A 46 1.62 -13.65 0.48
N VAL A 47 2.69 -13.30 -0.25
CA VAL A 47 2.64 -12.74 -1.60
C VAL A 47 3.66 -13.47 -2.50
N PRO A 48 3.35 -14.71 -2.93
CA PRO A 48 4.25 -15.49 -3.77
C PRO A 48 4.31 -14.97 -5.20
N ASP A 49 3.16 -14.54 -5.75
CA ASP A 49 3.00 -14.25 -7.18
C ASP A 49 2.65 -12.78 -7.46
N VAL A 50 2.90 -12.35 -8.71
CA VAL A 50 2.52 -11.03 -9.22
C VAL A 50 1.00 -10.81 -9.13
N GLN A 51 0.22 -11.83 -9.51
CA GLN A 51 -1.24 -11.76 -9.49
C GLN A 51 -1.76 -11.53 -8.06
N THR A 52 -1.17 -12.22 -7.07
CA THR A 52 -1.49 -12.06 -5.64
C THR A 52 -1.19 -10.65 -5.18
N PHE A 53 -0.02 -10.10 -5.53
CA PHE A 53 0.33 -8.71 -5.21
C PHE A 53 -0.66 -7.70 -5.80
N LEU A 54 -0.99 -7.84 -7.08
CA LEU A 54 -1.91 -6.93 -7.77
C LEU A 54 -3.34 -7.02 -7.23
N THR A 55 -3.76 -8.20 -6.79
CA THR A 55 -5.05 -8.42 -6.13
C THR A 55 -5.09 -7.73 -4.77
N LEU A 56 -4.04 -7.87 -3.96
CA LEU A 56 -3.95 -7.25 -2.63
C LEU A 56 -4.01 -5.73 -2.66
N ILE A 57 -3.33 -5.09 -3.62
CA ILE A 57 -3.36 -3.62 -3.76
C ILE A 57 -4.71 -3.09 -4.29
N GLY A 58 -5.56 -3.95 -4.85
CA GLY A 58 -6.90 -3.61 -5.31
C GLY A 58 -6.91 -2.66 -6.52
N ARG A 59 -7.91 -1.77 -6.58
CA ARG A 59 -8.13 -0.82 -7.69
C ARG A 59 -8.19 -1.48 -9.08
N GLU A 60 -8.72 -2.71 -9.12
CA GLU A 60 -8.83 -3.53 -10.33
C GLU A 60 -7.50 -3.80 -11.02
N MET A 61 -6.38 -3.74 -10.28
CA MET A 61 -5.05 -4.02 -10.82
C MET A 61 -4.86 -5.50 -11.19
N SER A 62 -5.66 -6.39 -10.59
CA SER A 62 -5.75 -7.82 -10.94
C SER A 62 -6.00 -8.04 -12.44
N LYS A 63 -6.80 -7.18 -13.08
CA LYS A 63 -7.08 -7.22 -14.54
C LYS A 63 -5.85 -6.99 -15.41
N GLN A 64 -4.79 -6.41 -14.85
CA GLN A 64 -3.57 -6.05 -15.56
C GLN A 64 -2.44 -7.06 -15.32
N ALA A 65 -2.69 -8.15 -14.58
CA ALA A 65 -1.68 -9.15 -14.26
C ALA A 65 -1.05 -9.78 -15.51
N SER A 66 -1.84 -10.05 -16.56
CA SER A 66 -1.33 -10.62 -17.82
C SER A 66 -0.31 -9.76 -18.55
N LYS A 67 -0.20 -8.46 -18.20
CA LYS A 67 0.76 -7.52 -18.81
C LYS A 67 2.12 -7.53 -18.13
N ILE A 68 2.22 -8.16 -16.95
CA ILE A 68 3.44 -8.22 -16.13
C ILE A 68 3.69 -9.71 -15.82
N PRO A 69 4.40 -10.44 -16.69
CA PRO A 69 4.55 -11.89 -16.57
C PRO A 69 5.45 -12.32 -15.41
N SER A 70 6.47 -11.55 -15.03
CA SER A 70 7.46 -11.96 -14.02
C SER A 70 7.50 -11.03 -12.80
N TRP A 71 7.92 -11.60 -11.66
CA TRP A 71 8.12 -10.86 -10.41
C TRP A 71 9.22 -9.79 -10.57
N GLU A 72 10.28 -10.10 -11.29
CA GLU A 72 11.37 -9.16 -11.55
C GLU A 72 10.91 -7.97 -12.40
N GLU A 73 10.10 -8.21 -13.44
CA GLU A 73 9.52 -7.14 -14.26
C GLU A 73 8.61 -6.22 -13.44
N LEU A 74 7.81 -6.78 -12.52
CA LEU A 74 6.94 -5.99 -11.65
C LEU A 74 7.71 -4.89 -10.92
N PHE A 75 8.89 -5.20 -10.38
CA PHE A 75 9.72 -4.26 -9.62
C PHE A 75 10.68 -3.43 -10.49
N THR A 76 11.01 -3.91 -11.70
CA THR A 76 11.98 -3.25 -12.58
C THR A 76 11.35 -2.23 -13.53
N LEU A 77 10.12 -2.48 -13.99
CA LEU A 77 9.48 -1.65 -15.02
C LEU A 77 9.32 -0.18 -14.61
N ASN A 78 9.64 0.73 -15.53
CA ASN A 78 9.49 2.16 -15.37
C ASN A 78 8.09 2.65 -15.78
N SER A 79 7.73 3.88 -15.39
CA SER A 79 6.42 4.47 -15.73
C SER A 79 6.11 4.48 -17.24
N ASN A 80 7.13 4.73 -18.08
CA ASN A 80 6.97 4.73 -19.54
C ASN A 80 6.80 3.32 -20.11
N GLN A 81 7.54 2.34 -19.58
CA GLN A 81 7.42 0.94 -19.98
C GLN A 81 6.05 0.37 -19.56
N LEU A 82 5.55 0.71 -18.36
CA LEU A 82 4.20 0.34 -17.93
C LEU A 82 3.12 0.95 -18.84
N ARG A 83 3.36 2.14 -19.41
CA ARG A 83 2.47 2.74 -20.42
C ARG A 83 2.47 1.90 -21.69
N GLN A 84 3.65 1.55 -22.20
CA GLN A 84 3.82 0.74 -23.42
C GLN A 84 3.20 -0.65 -23.26
N ALA A 85 3.27 -1.24 -22.06
CA ALA A 85 2.59 -2.49 -21.71
C ALA A 85 1.05 -2.35 -21.62
N GLY A 86 0.50 -1.15 -21.79
CA GLY A 86 -0.95 -0.89 -21.82
C GLY A 86 -1.59 -0.64 -20.46
N ILE A 87 -0.82 -0.26 -19.42
CA ILE A 87 -1.38 0.24 -18.16
C ILE A 87 -1.65 1.74 -18.33
N GLU A 88 -2.77 2.04 -18.98
CA GLU A 88 -3.06 3.38 -19.48
C GLU A 88 -3.29 4.42 -18.38
N PRO A 89 -4.20 4.21 -17.39
CA PRO A 89 -4.50 5.24 -16.41
C PRO A 89 -3.24 5.62 -15.65
N ALA A 90 -2.74 6.84 -15.87
CA ALA A 90 -1.52 7.32 -15.23
C ALA A 90 -1.61 7.25 -13.69
N ARG A 91 -2.83 7.37 -13.13
CA ARG A 91 -3.10 7.18 -11.70
C ARG A 91 -2.84 5.74 -11.23
N GLN A 92 -3.14 4.71 -12.03
CA GLN A 92 -2.84 3.32 -11.72
C GLN A 92 -1.33 3.07 -11.77
N ARG A 93 -0.62 3.56 -12.81
CA ARG A 93 0.85 3.45 -12.89
C ARG A 93 1.55 4.06 -11.68
N ARG A 94 1.21 5.32 -11.34
CA ARG A 94 1.77 6.01 -10.16
C ARG A 94 1.46 5.27 -8.86
N TYR A 95 0.26 4.68 -8.77
CA TYR A 95 -0.15 3.90 -7.61
C TYR A 95 0.65 2.61 -7.47
N LEU A 96 0.81 1.85 -8.56
CA LEU A 96 1.58 0.62 -8.61
C LEU A 96 3.03 0.86 -8.20
N ILE A 97 3.69 1.86 -8.80
CA ILE A 97 5.06 2.24 -8.46
C ILE A 97 5.17 2.56 -6.96
N ARG A 98 4.24 3.36 -6.42
CA ARG A 98 4.24 3.67 -4.98
C ARG A 98 4.08 2.45 -4.09
N LYS A 99 3.25 1.47 -4.49
CA LYS A 99 3.06 0.23 -3.72
C LYS A 99 4.28 -0.70 -3.79
N ARG A 100 4.96 -0.77 -4.94
CA ARG A 100 6.26 -1.45 -5.08
C ARG A 100 7.32 -0.88 -4.14
N GLU A 101 7.46 0.44 -4.11
CA GLU A 101 8.44 1.08 -3.22
C GLU A 101 8.14 0.83 -1.74
N LYS A 102 6.85 0.80 -1.35
CA LYS A 102 6.47 0.39 0.00
C LYS A 102 6.87 -1.06 0.30
N PHE A 103 6.65 -1.96 -0.65
CA PHE A 103 7.03 -3.37 -0.50
C PHE A 103 8.56 -3.53 -0.39
N ARG A 104 9.35 -2.81 -1.21
CA ARG A 104 10.82 -2.76 -1.11
C ARG A 104 11.31 -2.32 0.26
N ASN A 105 10.63 -1.36 0.87
CA ASN A 105 10.99 -0.84 2.19
C ASN A 105 10.49 -1.74 3.35
N GLY A 106 9.92 -2.92 3.07
CA GLY A 106 9.34 -3.80 4.08
C GLY A 106 8.07 -3.23 4.74
N LEU A 107 7.46 -2.20 4.15
CA LEU A 107 6.22 -1.58 4.63
C LEU A 107 5.02 -2.29 4.02
N TYR A 108 4.77 -3.50 4.50
CA TYR A 108 3.65 -4.31 4.05
C TYR A 108 2.33 -3.85 4.69
N GLY A 109 1.21 -4.27 4.10
CA GLY A 109 -0.09 -4.15 4.75
C GLY A 109 -0.37 -5.31 5.71
N PRO A 110 -1.60 -5.43 6.22
CA PRO A 110 -2.01 -6.56 7.04
C PRO A 110 -1.63 -7.90 6.39
N GLY A 111 -1.00 -8.79 7.17
CA GLY A 111 -0.61 -10.12 6.73
C GLY A 111 0.71 -10.24 5.97
N GLY A 112 1.36 -9.13 5.56
CA GLY A 112 2.60 -9.23 4.78
C GLY A 112 3.80 -9.79 5.55
N ASP A 113 3.80 -9.68 6.88
CA ASP A 113 4.86 -10.18 7.76
C ASP A 113 4.75 -11.68 8.08
N LEU A 114 3.72 -12.36 7.56
CA LEU A 114 3.39 -13.74 7.89
C LEU A 114 4.31 -14.72 7.17
N GLU A 115 4.93 -15.61 7.95
CA GLU A 115 5.89 -16.60 7.45
C GLU A 115 5.22 -17.92 7.05
N THR A 116 4.37 -18.48 7.91
CA THR A 116 3.61 -19.69 7.60
C THR A 116 2.29 -19.32 6.94
N VAL A 117 2.20 -19.54 5.63
CA VAL A 117 0.98 -19.32 4.83
C VAL A 117 0.80 -20.56 3.97
N VAL A 118 -0.40 -21.16 4.03
CA VAL A 118 -0.76 -22.35 3.25
C VAL A 118 -1.94 -21.98 2.38
N ASP A 119 -1.82 -22.17 1.06
CA ASP A 119 -2.87 -21.85 0.07
C ASP A 119 -3.42 -20.42 0.15
N GLY A 120 -2.56 -19.44 0.46
CA GLY A 120 -2.97 -18.04 0.62
C GLY A 120 -3.77 -17.77 1.90
N VAL A 121 -3.79 -18.71 2.84
CA VAL A 121 -4.46 -18.64 4.13
C VAL A 121 -3.43 -18.81 5.24
N ALA A 122 -3.49 -17.94 6.25
CA ALA A 122 -2.64 -18.04 7.43
C ALA A 122 -3.50 -18.08 8.70
N GLN A 123 -3.05 -18.84 9.69
CA GLN A 123 -3.72 -18.95 10.99
C GLN A 123 -2.88 -18.27 12.07
N LEU A 124 -3.52 -17.32 12.74
CA LEU A 124 -2.96 -16.63 13.90
C LEU A 124 -3.61 -17.19 15.16
N ARG A 125 -2.78 -17.56 16.14
CA ARG A 125 -3.23 -18.03 17.45
C ARG A 125 -2.66 -17.18 18.57
N VAL A 126 -3.46 -16.95 19.60
CA VAL A 126 -2.99 -16.35 20.85
C VAL A 126 -2.47 -17.45 21.74
N VAL A 127 -1.16 -17.43 22.03
CA VAL A 127 -0.49 -18.43 22.86
C VAL A 127 0.24 -17.75 24.02
N GLU A 128 0.33 -18.45 25.14
CA GLU A 128 1.15 -18.05 26.28
C GLU A 128 2.62 -18.35 26.01
N VAL A 129 3.47 -17.34 26.16
CA VAL A 129 4.91 -17.42 25.90
C VAL A 129 5.63 -16.81 27.10
N PRO A 130 6.82 -17.31 27.51
CA PRO A 130 7.58 -16.71 28.59
C PRO A 130 7.89 -15.24 28.33
N LEU A 131 7.88 -14.42 29.40
CA LEU A 131 8.16 -12.97 29.34
C LEU A 131 9.40 -12.59 28.51
N ASN A 132 10.46 -13.37 28.69
CA ASN A 132 11.75 -13.18 28.03
C ASN A 132 11.63 -13.23 26.49
N ALA A 133 10.68 -14.01 25.97
CA ALA A 133 10.45 -14.15 24.53
C ALA A 133 9.93 -12.87 23.87
N ARG A 134 9.31 -11.97 24.64
CA ARG A 134 8.78 -10.70 24.15
C ARG A 134 9.76 -9.54 24.37
N GLY A 135 10.95 -9.82 24.92
CA GLY A 135 11.93 -8.82 25.32
C GLY A 135 11.44 -7.92 26.46
N LEU A 136 10.46 -8.38 27.25
CA LEU A 136 9.92 -7.63 28.38
C LEU A 136 10.72 -7.96 29.65
N THR A 137 11.00 -6.93 30.46
CA THR A 137 11.64 -7.09 31.78
C THR A 137 10.62 -7.53 32.83
N GLN A 138 11.11 -8.15 33.91
CA GLN A 138 10.25 -8.67 35.00
C GLN A 138 9.33 -7.60 35.63
N GLN A 139 9.73 -6.33 35.61
CA GLN A 139 8.91 -5.21 36.11
C GLN A 139 7.63 -5.01 35.28
N ALA A 140 7.68 -5.22 33.96
CA ALA A 140 6.51 -5.13 33.09
C ALA A 140 5.54 -6.32 33.26
N ALA A 141 6.03 -7.44 33.81
CA ALA A 141 5.22 -8.62 34.09
C ALA A 141 4.18 -8.37 35.19
N VAL A 142 4.57 -7.63 36.24
CA VAL A 142 3.70 -7.33 37.38
C VAL A 142 2.46 -6.54 36.93
N GLN A 143 2.60 -5.67 35.92
CA GLN A 143 1.52 -4.85 35.37
C GLN A 143 0.62 -5.58 34.36
N THR A 144 1.04 -6.73 33.85
CA THR A 144 0.34 -7.47 32.77
C THR A 144 -0.21 -8.83 33.23
N SER A 145 -0.12 -9.11 34.53
CA SER A 145 -0.64 -10.33 35.15
C SER A 145 -2.18 -10.34 35.12
N SER A 146 -2.75 -11.50 34.82
CA SER A 146 -4.19 -11.75 34.80
C SER A 146 -4.46 -13.09 35.46
N ALA A 147 -5.60 -13.24 36.13
CA ALA A 147 -5.98 -14.48 36.84
C ALA A 147 -6.03 -15.73 35.94
N THR A 148 -6.10 -15.55 34.61
CA THR A 148 -6.11 -16.65 33.63
C THR A 148 -4.74 -17.04 33.08
N LEU A 149 -3.69 -16.27 33.39
CA LEU A 149 -2.34 -16.51 32.87
C LEU A 149 -1.53 -17.39 33.81
N SER A 150 -0.73 -18.28 33.23
CA SER A 150 0.28 -19.02 33.97
C SER A 150 1.34 -18.05 34.53
N PRO A 151 1.87 -18.27 35.75
CA PRO A 151 2.90 -17.41 36.34
C PRO A 151 4.12 -17.29 35.43
N GLY A 152 4.57 -16.06 35.16
CA GLY A 152 5.73 -15.79 34.31
C GLY A 152 5.49 -15.85 32.79
N MET A 153 4.24 -16.05 32.37
CA MET A 153 3.85 -16.10 30.95
C MET A 153 3.09 -14.84 30.50
N VAL A 154 3.18 -14.53 29.21
CA VAL A 154 2.45 -13.45 28.54
C VAL A 154 1.85 -13.95 27.24
N LYS A 155 0.65 -13.47 26.91
CA LYS A 155 0.00 -13.79 25.65
C LYS A 155 0.63 -13.04 24.48
N ALA A 156 0.95 -13.79 23.44
CA ALA A 156 1.47 -13.30 22.17
C ALA A 156 0.70 -13.91 21.00
N ILE A 157 0.66 -13.20 19.87
CA ILE A 157 0.09 -13.71 18.63
C ILE A 157 1.21 -14.44 17.89
N VAL A 158 0.96 -15.68 17.50
CA VAL A 158 1.88 -16.52 16.76
C VAL A 158 1.22 -16.95 15.45
N ASN A 159 1.99 -17.00 14.37
CA ASN A 159 1.56 -17.57 13.10
C ASN A 159 1.89 -19.07 13.10
N LEU A 160 0.89 -19.91 12.92
CA LEU A 160 1.01 -21.37 12.92
C LEU A 160 0.41 -21.94 11.63
N ALA A 161 0.92 -23.10 11.23
CA ALA A 161 0.30 -23.90 10.18
C ALA A 161 -1.12 -24.33 10.60
N PRO A 162 -2.04 -24.53 9.64
CA PRO A 162 -3.45 -24.83 9.94
C PRO A 162 -3.65 -26.11 10.77
N ASP A 163 -2.77 -27.09 10.59
CA ASP A 163 -2.85 -28.40 11.26
C ASP A 163 -2.26 -28.37 12.68
N VAL A 164 -1.43 -27.38 12.99
CA VAL A 164 -0.69 -27.30 14.25
C VAL A 164 -1.43 -26.41 15.25
N THR A 165 -1.94 -27.03 16.32
CA THR A 165 -2.66 -26.31 17.38
C THR A 165 -1.74 -25.79 18.47
N THR A 166 -0.62 -26.48 18.72
CA THR A 166 0.32 -26.15 19.80
C THR A 166 1.54 -25.41 19.26
N TYR A 167 1.90 -24.31 19.93
CA TYR A 167 3.15 -23.61 19.64
C TYR A 167 4.24 -24.12 20.58
N GLN A 168 5.36 -24.60 20.01
CA GLN A 168 6.55 -24.93 20.77
C GLN A 168 7.51 -23.74 20.76
N TYR A 169 7.74 -23.14 21.92
CA TYR A 169 8.66 -22.03 22.06
C TYR A 169 10.12 -22.50 21.96
N GLY A 170 10.82 -22.07 20.91
CA GLY A 170 12.26 -22.24 20.78
C GLY A 170 13.01 -21.26 21.68
N LYS A 171 13.84 -21.75 22.61
CA LYS A 171 14.49 -20.98 23.69
C LYS A 171 15.24 -19.69 23.27
N LYS A 172 15.59 -19.51 22.00
CA LYS A 172 16.40 -18.38 21.49
C LYS A 172 15.66 -17.42 20.55
N GLN A 173 14.40 -17.68 20.21
CA GLN A 173 13.69 -16.88 19.21
C GLN A 173 12.74 -15.89 19.88
N LEU A 174 12.92 -14.60 19.62
CA LEU A 174 11.96 -13.58 20.03
C LEU A 174 10.68 -13.74 19.20
N VAL A 175 9.52 -13.65 19.87
CA VAL A 175 8.24 -13.74 19.16
C VAL A 175 8.02 -12.45 18.36
N LYS A 176 7.89 -12.62 17.05
CA LYS A 176 7.65 -11.53 16.10
C LYS A 176 6.31 -10.85 16.41
N LYS A 177 6.32 -9.52 16.40
CA LYS A 177 5.08 -8.72 16.45
C LYS A 177 4.58 -8.53 15.02
N PHE A 178 3.36 -8.96 14.74
CA PHE A 178 2.73 -8.76 13.43
C PHE A 178 2.11 -7.37 13.32
N ALA A 179 2.37 -6.67 12.21
CA ALA A 179 1.78 -5.36 11.96
C ALA A 179 0.24 -5.43 11.92
N HIS A 180 -0.42 -4.40 12.46
CA HIS A 180 -1.89 -4.25 12.48
C HIS A 180 -2.68 -5.30 13.26
N MET A 181 -2.00 -6.22 13.98
CA MET A 181 -2.64 -7.24 14.81
C MET A 181 -2.47 -6.92 16.29
N LYS A 182 -3.54 -7.11 17.07
CA LYS A 182 -3.54 -6.89 18.52
C LYS A 182 -4.36 -7.94 19.24
N ILE A 183 -4.07 -8.17 20.51
CA ILE A 183 -4.87 -9.03 21.37
C ILE A 183 -5.95 -8.16 22.03
N HIS A 184 -7.20 -8.60 21.95
CA HIS A 184 -8.38 -7.94 22.53
C HIS A 184 -9.03 -8.86 23.57
N ARG A 185 -9.60 -8.26 24.62
CA ARG A 185 -10.23 -8.99 25.75
C ARG A 185 -9.34 -10.10 26.33
N GLY A 186 -8.02 -9.93 26.24
CA GLY A 186 -7.03 -10.88 26.75
C GLY A 186 -6.98 -12.25 26.06
N CYS A 187 -7.79 -12.55 25.03
CA CYS A 187 -7.76 -13.86 24.37
C CYS A 187 -8.01 -13.80 22.85
N GLN A 188 -8.67 -12.74 22.35
CA GLN A 188 -9.10 -12.68 20.96
C GLN A 188 -8.06 -11.95 20.09
N PRO A 189 -7.48 -12.59 19.06
CA PRO A 189 -6.69 -11.86 18.07
C PRO A 189 -7.62 -10.98 17.23
N MET A 190 -7.33 -9.68 17.19
CA MET A 190 -8.12 -8.67 16.49
C MET A 190 -7.23 -7.88 15.54
N GLY A 191 -7.78 -7.59 14.37
CA GLY A 191 -7.07 -6.91 13.30
C GLY A 191 -7.94 -6.84 12.05
N PRO A 192 -7.53 -6.06 11.05
CA PRO A 192 -8.26 -5.95 9.79
C PRO A 192 -8.21 -7.30 9.06
N PHE A 193 -9.33 -7.68 8.44
CA PHE A 193 -9.48 -8.91 7.63
C PHE A 193 -9.28 -10.25 8.37
N LEU A 194 -9.22 -10.25 9.71
CA LEU A 194 -9.23 -11.48 10.49
C LEU A 194 -10.64 -12.06 10.60
N GLN A 195 -10.76 -13.36 10.32
CA GLN A 195 -11.96 -14.15 10.53
C GLN A 195 -11.75 -15.10 11.72
N PRO A 196 -12.62 -15.10 12.75
CA PRO A 196 -12.45 -15.99 13.89
C PRO A 196 -12.60 -17.45 13.47
N LEU A 197 -11.69 -18.31 13.96
CA LEU A 197 -11.72 -19.74 13.66
C LEU A 197 -12.71 -20.46 14.59
N LYS A 198 -13.68 -21.16 14.01
CA LYS A 198 -14.67 -21.95 14.77
C LYS A 198 -13.97 -23.06 15.57
N GLY A 199 -14.46 -23.34 16.78
CA GLY A 199 -13.88 -24.37 17.65
C GLY A 199 -12.62 -23.97 18.42
N SER A 200 -12.11 -22.75 18.24
CA SER A 200 -10.87 -22.27 18.92
C SER A 200 -11.12 -21.45 20.19
N ASN A 201 -12.34 -21.43 20.72
CA ASN A 201 -12.76 -20.58 21.86
C ASN A 201 -12.40 -19.08 21.66
N GLY A 202 -12.34 -18.62 20.41
CA GLY A 202 -12.00 -17.25 20.04
C GLY A 202 -10.51 -16.91 20.16
N THR A 203 -9.63 -17.90 20.41
CA THR A 203 -8.18 -17.68 20.53
C THR A 203 -7.44 -17.73 19.21
N ALA A 204 -8.07 -18.27 18.16
CA ALA A 204 -7.50 -18.34 16.82
C ALA A 204 -8.34 -17.56 15.81
N ALA A 205 -7.65 -16.98 14.83
CA ALA A 205 -8.25 -16.33 13.69
C ALA A 205 -7.47 -16.65 12.42
N THR A 206 -8.18 -16.67 11.31
CA THR A 206 -7.66 -16.93 9.98
C THR A 206 -7.63 -15.63 9.19
N ILE A 207 -6.57 -15.41 8.41
CA ILE A 207 -6.47 -14.35 7.43
C ILE A 207 -6.28 -14.98 6.05
N SER A 208 -7.14 -14.60 5.11
CA SER A 208 -7.06 -15.02 3.71
C SER A 208 -6.72 -13.83 2.82
N VAL A 209 -6.06 -14.10 1.69
CA VAL A 209 -5.84 -13.10 0.65
C VAL A 209 -7.19 -12.62 0.12
N GLN A 210 -7.44 -11.32 0.21
CA GLN A 210 -8.65 -10.66 -0.30
C GLN A 210 -8.28 -9.50 -1.21
N GLU A 211 -9.14 -9.21 -2.19
CA GLU A 211 -8.94 -8.06 -3.07
C GLU A 211 -8.99 -6.74 -2.30
N GLY A 212 -8.01 -5.88 -2.55
CA GLY A 212 -7.94 -4.56 -1.94
C GLY A 212 -7.60 -4.56 -0.45
N MET A 213 -7.05 -5.66 0.08
CA MET A 213 -6.61 -5.74 1.47
C MET A 213 -5.57 -4.65 1.82
N TRP A 214 -4.74 -4.28 0.85
CA TRP A 214 -3.73 -3.22 0.94
C TRP A 214 -4.13 -1.98 0.14
N GLU A 215 -5.39 -1.86 -0.27
CA GLU A 215 -5.85 -0.74 -1.09
C GLU A 215 -5.89 0.56 -0.29
N ASP A 216 -5.39 1.65 -0.91
CA ASP A 216 -5.65 2.98 -0.38
C ASP A 216 -6.99 3.44 -0.98
N LYS A 217 -8.10 3.22 -0.25
CA LYS A 217 -9.46 3.48 -0.75
C LYS A 217 -9.63 4.94 -1.19
N ARG A 218 -10.28 5.13 -2.33
CA ARG A 218 -10.61 6.48 -2.83
C ARG A 218 -11.94 6.92 -2.24
N GLY A 219 -12.00 8.17 -1.79
CA GLY A 219 -13.26 8.77 -1.37
C GLY A 219 -14.25 8.81 -2.53
N GLN A 220 -15.40 8.18 -2.36
CA GLN A 220 -16.52 8.26 -3.28
C GLN A 220 -17.57 9.22 -2.71
N LYS A 221 -18.22 9.99 -3.59
CA LYS A 221 -19.30 10.89 -3.19
C LYS A 221 -20.56 10.07 -2.92
N VAL A 222 -21.02 10.09 -1.67
CA VAL A 222 -22.32 9.52 -1.26
C VAL A 222 -23.44 10.44 -1.74
N ASP A 223 -24.40 9.91 -2.50
CA ASP A 223 -25.57 10.62 -3.04
C ASP A 223 -25.23 11.93 -3.78
N GLY A 224 -24.25 11.89 -4.70
CA GLY A 224 -23.82 13.08 -5.45
C GLY A 224 -22.99 14.08 -4.65
N GLY A 225 -22.71 13.78 -3.37
CA GLY A 225 -21.98 14.64 -2.45
C GLY A 225 -22.88 15.68 -1.79
N GLU A 226 -22.31 16.47 -0.89
CA GLU A 226 -23.05 17.38 -0.01
C GLU A 226 -24.02 18.32 -0.75
N ARG A 227 -23.55 18.97 -1.84
CA ARG A 227 -24.36 19.94 -2.59
C ARG A 227 -25.57 19.34 -3.30
N ARG A 228 -25.46 18.12 -3.83
CA ARG A 228 -26.51 17.49 -4.65
C ARG A 228 -27.31 16.43 -3.90
N ARG A 229 -26.98 16.15 -2.63
CA ARG A 229 -27.62 15.07 -1.85
C ARG A 229 -29.14 15.18 -1.83
N ARG A 230 -29.69 16.36 -1.50
CA ARG A 230 -31.15 16.57 -1.45
C ARG A 230 -31.81 16.38 -2.82
N GLU A 231 -31.20 16.92 -3.87
CA GLU A 231 -31.70 16.79 -5.24
C GLU A 231 -31.72 15.33 -5.69
N VAL A 232 -30.61 14.61 -5.50
CA VAL A 232 -30.48 13.19 -5.88
C VAL A 232 -31.47 12.34 -5.10
N GLN A 233 -31.60 12.56 -3.79
CA GLN A 233 -32.55 11.82 -2.96
C GLN A 233 -34.01 12.11 -3.35
N ASN A 234 -34.36 13.37 -3.65
CA ASN A 234 -35.70 13.71 -4.11
C ASN A 234 -36.03 13.08 -5.47
N LYS A 235 -35.10 13.10 -6.43
CA LYS A 235 -35.28 12.42 -7.72
C LYS A 235 -35.49 10.92 -7.53
N LYS A 236 -34.66 10.28 -6.70
CA LYS A 236 -34.79 8.86 -6.36
C LYS A 236 -36.17 8.53 -5.78
N ARG A 237 -36.66 9.34 -4.83
CA ARG A 237 -38.00 9.16 -4.23
C ARG A 237 -39.12 9.32 -5.25
N LEU A 238 -39.02 10.26 -6.18
CA LEU A 238 -40.02 10.45 -7.24
C LEU A 238 -40.02 9.25 -8.20
N ASP A 239 -38.86 8.74 -8.57
CA ASP A 239 -38.74 7.56 -9.43
C ASP A 239 -39.28 6.30 -8.75
N GLU A 240 -39.06 6.14 -7.44
CA GLU A 240 -39.65 5.07 -6.64
C GLU A 240 -41.18 5.17 -6.60
N ARG A 241 -41.74 6.38 -6.40
CA ARG A 241 -43.20 6.62 -6.44
C ARG A 241 -43.83 6.37 -7.80
N LYS A 242 -43.09 6.61 -8.89
CA LYS A 242 -43.57 6.32 -10.26
C LYS A 242 -43.56 4.84 -10.60
N LYS A 243 -42.75 4.04 -9.91
CA LYS A 243 -42.63 2.59 -10.11
C LYS A 243 -43.61 1.79 -9.25
N ALA A 244 -44.09 2.37 -8.15
CA ALA A 244 -45.14 1.82 -7.30
C ALA A 244 -46.52 2.07 -7.92
#